data_AF-A0A819K1Y9-F1
#
_entry.id   AF-A0A819K1Y9-F1
#
_cell.length_a   1.000
_cell.length_b   1.000
_cell.length_c   1.000
_cell.angle_alpha   90.00
_cell.angle_beta   90.00
_cell.angle_gamma   90.00
#
_symmetry.space_group_name_H-M   'P 1'
#
loop_
_entity.id
_entity.type
_entity.pdbx_description
1 polymer ?
#
loop_
_entity_poly.entity_id
_entity_poly.type
_entity_poly.pdbx_seq_one_letter_code
_entity_poly.pdbx_strand_id
1 'polypeptide(L)'
;GGGALGSGCVQEEIRFSICPEMLVSLLVCEMMGKDECVFLMGCERYSSYKGYASSFEFAGDYRDNTPKDNWGRRWCHVVAMDAIYFRNPSAQYDKKCIDRELIKAYTCFRSRKAAATHDALFGIATGNWGCGAFNGDKQLK
;
A
#
# COMPACT_ATOMS: atom_id res chain seq x y z
N GLY A 1 -4.74 -5.33 -4.92
CA GLY A 1 -3.89 -5.15 -6.11
C GLY A 1 -4.69 -4.63 -7.28
N GLY A 2 -5.57 -3.64 -7.06
CA GLY A 2 -6.41 -2.95 -8.04
C GLY A 2 -6.66 -3.70 -9.35
N GLY A 3 -6.15 -3.12 -10.43
CA GLY A 3 -6.20 -3.68 -11.77
C GLY A 3 -4.93 -4.44 -12.18
N ALA A 4 -4.17 -5.03 -11.25
CA ALA A 4 -2.85 -5.63 -11.54
C ALA A 4 -2.91 -6.82 -12.52
N LEU A 5 -4.04 -7.50 -12.61
CA LEU A 5 -4.32 -8.55 -13.60
C LEU A 5 -5.14 -8.03 -14.80
N GLY A 6 -5.36 -6.72 -14.86
CA GLY A 6 -6.11 -6.03 -15.90
C GLY A 6 -5.28 -4.89 -16.50
N SER A 7 -5.87 -3.69 -16.60
CA SER A 7 -5.23 -2.52 -17.21
C SER A 7 -4.68 -1.50 -16.21
N GLY A 8 -4.70 -1.80 -14.90
CA GLY A 8 -4.19 -0.90 -13.88
C GLY A 8 -2.66 -0.79 -13.96
N CYS A 9 -2.14 0.43 -13.88
CA CYS A 9 -0.69 0.67 -13.95
C CYS A 9 -0.27 1.90 -13.13
N VAL A 10 -0.84 2.05 -11.93
CA VAL A 10 -0.49 3.13 -11.00
C VAL A 10 0.28 2.56 -9.81
N GLN A 11 0.41 3.30 -8.71
CA GLN A 11 1.25 2.94 -7.58
C GLN A 11 1.04 1.49 -7.08
N GLU A 12 -0.22 1.05 -6.98
CA GLU A 12 -0.55 -0.28 -6.47
C GLU A 12 -0.11 -1.37 -7.45
N GLU A 13 -0.53 -1.29 -8.72
CA GLU A 13 -0.23 -2.32 -9.71
C GLU A 13 1.26 -2.39 -10.05
N ILE A 14 1.94 -1.24 -10.09
CA ILE A 14 3.40 -1.20 -10.25
C ILE A 14 4.09 -1.96 -9.11
N ARG A 15 3.64 -1.77 -7.86
CA ARG A 15 4.22 -2.49 -6.71
C ARG A 15 3.97 -4.00 -6.80
N PHE A 16 2.76 -4.42 -7.18
CA PHE A 16 2.42 -5.82 -7.40
C PHE A 16 3.20 -6.42 -8.58
N SER A 17 3.55 -5.61 -9.60
CA SER A 17 4.31 -6.06 -10.77
C SER A 17 5.78 -6.32 -10.43
N ILE A 18 6.41 -5.44 -9.65
CA ILE A 18 7.83 -5.60 -9.27
C ILE A 18 8.04 -6.54 -8.08
N CYS A 19 6.98 -6.82 -7.32
CA CYS A 19 6.93 -7.77 -6.19
C CYS A 19 5.79 -8.79 -6.39
N PRO A 20 5.86 -9.68 -7.40
CA PRO A 20 4.75 -10.54 -7.82
C PRO A 20 4.24 -11.52 -6.76
N GLU A 21 5.02 -11.84 -5.72
CA GLU A 21 4.54 -12.64 -4.58
C GLU A 21 3.29 -12.00 -3.91
N MET A 22 3.14 -10.68 -3.99
CA MET A 22 1.98 -9.96 -3.51
C MET A 22 0.69 -10.36 -4.23
N LEU A 23 0.75 -10.86 -5.47
CA LEU A 23 -0.43 -11.29 -6.25
C LEU A 23 -1.18 -12.44 -5.57
N VAL A 24 -0.51 -13.26 -4.77
CA VAL A 24 -1.15 -14.34 -4.00
C VAL A 24 -2.23 -13.79 -3.05
N SER A 25 -2.09 -12.54 -2.58
CA SER A 25 -3.12 -11.88 -1.77
C SER A 25 -4.47 -11.77 -2.48
N LEU A 26 -4.50 -11.68 -3.81
CA LEU A 26 -5.74 -11.64 -4.59
C LEU A 26 -6.51 -12.96 -4.53
N LEU A 27 -5.83 -14.06 -4.23
CA LEU A 27 -6.46 -15.38 -4.09
C LEU A 27 -7.03 -15.60 -2.68
N VAL A 28 -6.39 -15.04 -1.65
CA VAL A 28 -6.66 -15.40 -0.25
C VAL A 28 -7.32 -14.29 0.57
N CYS A 29 -7.32 -13.04 0.11
CA CYS A 29 -7.93 -11.92 0.81
C CYS A 29 -9.24 -11.50 0.13
N GLU A 30 -10.32 -11.42 0.93
CA GLU A 30 -11.57 -10.78 0.51
C GLU A 30 -11.42 -9.25 0.42
N MET A 31 -12.40 -8.59 -0.19
CA MET A 31 -12.48 -7.13 -0.24
C MET A 31 -12.48 -6.54 1.18
N MET A 32 -11.58 -5.59 1.44
CA MET A 32 -11.44 -4.96 2.75
C MET A 32 -12.68 -4.15 3.14
N GLY A 33 -13.14 -4.34 4.37
CA GLY A 33 -14.06 -3.44 5.06
C GLY A 33 -13.41 -2.10 5.44
N LYS A 34 -14.20 -1.20 6.04
CA LYS A 34 -13.76 0.17 6.43
C LYS A 34 -12.67 0.18 7.51
N ASP A 35 -12.57 -0.88 8.29
CA ASP A 35 -11.72 -1.08 9.47
C ASP A 35 -10.77 -2.28 9.30
N GLU A 36 -10.50 -2.65 8.05
CA GLU A 36 -9.61 -3.74 7.70
C GLU A 36 -8.43 -3.26 6.85
N CYS A 37 -7.32 -4.00 6.89
CA CYS A 37 -6.15 -3.77 6.06
C CYS A 37 -5.42 -5.10 5.83
N VAL A 38 -4.60 -5.17 4.78
CA VAL A 38 -3.81 -6.37 4.47
C VAL A 38 -2.34 -6.07 4.69
N PHE A 39 -1.70 -6.83 5.59
CA PHE A 39 -0.25 -6.79 5.80
C PHE A 39 0.44 -7.84 4.93
N LEU A 40 1.37 -7.39 4.10
CA LEU A 40 2.21 -8.22 3.23
C LEU A 40 3.65 -8.09 3.72
N MET A 41 4.20 -9.17 4.28
CA MET A 41 5.53 -9.17 4.89
C MET A 41 6.43 -10.18 4.17
N GLY A 42 7.65 -9.75 3.85
CA GLY A 42 8.67 -10.62 3.30
C GLY A 42 8.79 -10.61 1.78
N CYS A 43 7.94 -9.85 1.08
CA CYS A 43 7.92 -9.84 -0.38
C CYS A 43 9.25 -9.34 -0.95
N GLU A 44 9.78 -10.08 -1.92
CA GLU A 44 10.97 -9.74 -2.69
C GLU A 44 10.62 -8.82 -3.86
N ARG A 45 11.51 -7.87 -4.15
CA ARG A 45 11.48 -7.14 -5.41
C ARG A 45 12.32 -7.86 -6.46
N TYR A 46 11.71 -8.16 -7.60
CA TYR A 46 12.37 -8.87 -8.70
C TYR A 46 12.74 -7.97 -9.88
N SER A 47 12.07 -6.82 -10.02
CA SER A 47 12.22 -5.98 -11.22
C SER A 47 12.56 -4.53 -10.90
N SER A 48 13.52 -4.00 -11.65
CA SER A 48 13.74 -2.57 -11.79
C SER A 48 12.71 -2.00 -12.75
N TYR A 49 12.32 -0.74 -12.56
CA TYR A 49 11.36 -0.08 -13.45
C TYR A 49 11.67 1.41 -13.57
N LYS A 50 11.14 2.01 -14.64
CA LYS A 50 11.09 3.46 -14.86
C LYS A 50 9.69 3.85 -15.32
N GLY A 51 9.41 5.16 -15.27
CA GLY A 51 8.12 5.70 -15.66
C GLY A 51 6.98 5.33 -14.71
N TYR A 52 5.77 5.70 -15.11
CA TYR A 52 4.54 5.54 -14.35
C TYR A 52 3.34 5.57 -15.31
N ALA A 53 2.25 4.86 -14.99
CA ALA A 53 1.08 4.75 -15.85
C ALA A 53 1.47 4.37 -17.29
N SER A 54 1.08 5.16 -18.28
CA SER A 54 1.36 4.90 -19.70
C SER A 54 2.85 4.86 -20.07
N SER A 55 3.74 5.33 -19.20
CA SER A 55 5.20 5.30 -19.41
C SER A 55 5.92 4.21 -18.61
N PHE A 56 5.18 3.39 -17.86
CA PHE A 56 5.76 2.32 -17.04
C PHE A 56 6.48 1.29 -17.92
N GLU A 57 7.73 1.03 -17.61
CA GLU A 57 8.59 0.14 -18.39
C GLU A 57 9.49 -0.68 -17.45
N PHE A 58 9.63 -1.96 -17.76
CA PHE A 58 10.62 -2.84 -17.14
C PHE A 58 12.03 -2.32 -17.45
N ALA A 59 12.84 -2.13 -16.41
CA ALA A 59 14.18 -1.57 -16.54
C ALA A 59 15.29 -2.59 -16.17
N GLY A 60 15.00 -3.88 -16.30
CA GLY A 60 15.92 -4.97 -15.99
C GLY A 60 15.64 -5.63 -14.63
N ASP A 61 16.37 -6.71 -14.36
CA ASP A 61 16.25 -7.45 -13.12
C ASP A 61 16.67 -6.60 -11.91
N TYR A 62 16.09 -6.90 -10.75
CA TYR A 62 16.50 -6.31 -9.47
C TYR A 62 17.02 -7.42 -8.56
N ARG A 63 18.25 -7.26 -8.06
CA ARG A 63 18.80 -8.12 -7.02
C ARG A 63 18.48 -7.54 -5.66
N ASP A 64 17.47 -8.09 -5.00
CA ASP A 64 17.04 -7.62 -3.69
C ASP A 64 18.01 -8.09 -2.59
N ASN A 65 18.78 -7.14 -2.06
CA ASN A 65 19.72 -7.35 -0.96
C ASN A 65 19.10 -7.04 0.41
N THR A 66 17.78 -6.84 0.50
CA THR A 66 17.09 -6.62 1.77
C THR A 66 17.34 -7.79 2.73
N PRO A 67 17.84 -7.54 3.95
CA PRO A 67 18.09 -8.58 4.94
C PRO A 67 16.83 -9.40 5.24
N LYS A 68 17.05 -10.63 5.73
CA LYS A 68 15.98 -11.52 6.18
C LYS A 68 15.88 -11.54 7.70
N ASP A 69 14.68 -11.72 8.22
CA ASP A 69 14.45 -11.97 9.64
C ASP A 69 14.73 -13.44 10.00
N ASN A 70 14.56 -13.77 11.27
CA ASN A 70 14.77 -15.13 11.79
C ASN A 70 13.80 -16.17 11.20
N TRP A 71 12.76 -15.75 10.47
CA TRP A 71 11.79 -16.62 9.79
C TRP A 71 12.06 -16.70 8.28
N GLY A 72 13.17 -16.13 7.82
CA GLY A 72 13.56 -16.15 6.40
C GLY A 72 12.79 -15.16 5.53
N ARG A 73 11.99 -14.26 6.11
CA ARG A 73 11.23 -13.24 5.39
C ARG A 73 12.11 -12.01 5.19
N ARG A 74 12.07 -11.39 4.02
CA ARG A 74 12.77 -10.10 3.81
C ARG A 74 12.20 -9.03 4.75
N TRP A 75 13.03 -8.09 5.17
CA TRP A 75 12.62 -6.91 5.96
C TRP A 75 11.86 -5.89 5.09
N CYS A 76 10.80 -6.37 4.45
CA CYS A 76 9.92 -5.64 3.56
C CYS A 76 8.50 -5.79 4.10
N HIS A 77 7.98 -4.73 4.70
CA HIS A 77 6.63 -4.69 5.25
C HIS A 77 5.79 -3.72 4.42
N VAL A 78 4.74 -4.22 3.79
CA VAL A 78 3.80 -3.43 3.00
C VAL A 78 2.42 -3.56 3.63
N VAL A 79 1.72 -2.45 3.76
CA VAL A 79 0.32 -2.43 4.19
C VAL A 79 -0.52 -1.94 3.03
N ALA A 80 -1.48 -2.75 2.59
CA ALA A 80 -2.48 -2.34 1.62
C ALA A 80 -3.66 -1.70 2.37
N MET A 81 -4.02 -0.49 1.92
CA MET A 81 -5.10 0.32 2.49
C MET A 81 -5.79 1.13 1.39
N ASP A 82 -7.11 1.10 1.35
CA ASP A 82 -7.93 1.71 0.31
C ASP A 82 -8.49 3.06 0.75
N ALA A 83 -8.31 4.11 -0.06
CA ALA A 83 -8.90 5.43 0.15
C ALA A 83 -10.34 5.49 -0.39
N ILE A 84 -11.12 6.49 -0.01
CA ILE A 84 -12.42 6.75 -0.66
C ILE A 84 -12.16 7.33 -2.06
N TYR A 85 -12.89 6.83 -3.05
CA TYR A 85 -12.98 7.46 -4.37
C TYR A 85 -13.98 8.63 -4.34
N PHE A 86 -13.52 9.86 -4.53
CA PHE A 86 -14.38 11.04 -4.52
C PHE A 86 -14.82 11.47 -5.93
N ARG A 87 -16.11 11.25 -6.26
CA ARG A 87 -16.74 11.81 -7.47
C ARG A 87 -16.94 13.32 -7.37
N ASN A 88 -17.37 13.78 -6.20
CA ASN A 88 -17.48 15.19 -5.86
C ASN A 88 -16.33 15.54 -4.90
N PRO A 89 -15.34 16.35 -5.33
CA PRO A 89 -14.20 16.72 -4.49
C PRO A 89 -14.60 17.38 -3.16
N SER A 90 -15.72 18.10 -3.09
CA SER A 90 -16.12 18.75 -1.83
C SER A 90 -16.59 17.77 -0.75
N ALA A 91 -17.04 16.57 -1.12
CA ALA A 91 -17.54 15.57 -0.17
C ALA A 91 -16.45 15.02 0.77
N GLN A 92 -15.17 15.17 0.42
CA GLN A 92 -14.07 14.70 1.25
C GLN A 92 -13.91 15.47 2.57
N TYR A 93 -14.44 16.70 2.62
CA TYR A 93 -14.42 17.54 3.81
C TYR A 93 -15.57 17.25 4.78
N ASP A 94 -16.52 16.39 4.39
CA ASP A 94 -17.58 15.93 5.29
C ASP A 94 -16.97 15.12 6.43
N LYS A 95 -17.41 15.39 7.67
CA LYS A 95 -16.89 14.73 8.87
C LYS A 95 -16.87 13.20 8.75
N LYS A 96 -17.90 12.59 8.16
CA LYS A 96 -17.98 11.14 7.96
C LYS A 96 -16.88 10.60 7.06
N CYS A 97 -16.52 11.34 6.01
CA CYS A 97 -15.44 10.97 5.09
C CYS A 97 -14.08 11.11 5.76
N ILE A 98 -13.85 12.22 6.47
CA ILE A 98 -12.64 12.44 7.27
C ILE A 98 -12.46 11.33 8.31
N ASP A 99 -13.51 11.05 9.11
CA ASP A 99 -13.49 10.00 10.13
C ASP A 99 -13.16 8.63 9.52
N ARG A 100 -13.73 8.30 8.35
CA ARG A 100 -13.45 7.03 7.65
C ARG A 100 -11.98 6.92 7.28
N GLU A 101 -11.41 7.94 6.64
CA GLU A 101 -10.00 7.92 6.21
C GLU A 101 -9.05 7.86 7.41
N LEU A 102 -9.36 8.59 8.50
CA LEU A 102 -8.63 8.51 9.76
C LEU A 102 -8.69 7.11 10.38
N ILE A 103 -9.86 6.47 10.42
CA ILE A 103 -10.02 5.10 10.95
C ILE A 103 -9.22 4.11 10.11
N LYS A 104 -9.29 4.21 8.78
CA LYS A 104 -8.52 3.36 7.87
C LYS A 104 -7.03 3.51 8.11
N ALA A 105 -6.52 4.74 8.12
CA ALA A 105 -5.11 5.03 8.40
C ALA A 105 -4.68 4.52 9.79
N TYR A 106 -5.48 4.79 10.82
CA TYR A 106 -5.21 4.31 12.18
C TYR A 106 -5.15 2.78 12.25
N THR A 107 -6.10 2.09 11.61
CA THR A 107 -6.12 0.62 11.55
C THR A 107 -4.82 0.07 10.96
N CYS A 108 -4.30 0.71 9.92
CA CYS A 108 -3.08 0.30 9.22
C CYS A 108 -1.80 0.63 10.00
N PHE A 109 -1.77 1.79 10.66
CA PHE A 109 -0.56 2.35 11.27
C PHE A 109 -0.40 2.01 12.74
N ARG A 110 -1.47 1.56 13.40
CA ARG A 110 -1.39 1.18 14.81
C ARG A 110 -0.44 -0.01 14.99
N SER A 111 0.64 0.22 15.76
CA SER A 111 1.55 -0.85 16.17
C SER A 111 0.79 -1.92 16.97
N ARG A 112 0.91 -3.18 16.56
CA ARG A 112 0.43 -4.33 17.35
C ARG A 112 1.30 -4.62 18.58
N LYS A 113 2.52 -4.07 18.67
CA LYS A 113 3.48 -4.30 19.76
C LYS A 113 3.71 -3.05 20.61
N ALA A 114 2.64 -2.44 21.12
CA ALA A 114 2.74 -1.28 22.01
C ALA A 114 3.13 -1.61 23.47
N ALA A 115 3.63 -2.83 23.78
CA ALA A 115 3.74 -3.27 25.18
C ALA A 115 5.05 -3.97 25.59
N ALA A 116 6.11 -4.04 24.78
CA ALA A 116 7.33 -4.75 25.22
C ALA A 116 8.63 -3.95 25.18
N THR A 117 8.86 -3.07 24.20
CA THR A 117 10.06 -2.23 24.18
C THR A 117 9.79 -0.96 23.37
N HIS A 118 10.20 0.20 23.88
CA HIS A 118 10.12 1.49 23.20
C HIS A 118 10.97 1.58 21.91
N ASP A 119 11.77 0.55 21.60
CA ASP A 119 12.85 0.57 20.61
C ASP A 119 12.48 0.09 19.19
N ALA A 120 11.22 -0.23 18.90
CA ALA A 120 10.83 -0.78 17.59
C ALA A 120 9.64 -0.08 16.91
N LEU A 121 9.55 1.25 17.02
CA LEU A 121 8.66 2.03 16.18
C LEU A 121 9.34 2.29 14.83
N PHE A 122 8.99 1.49 13.82
CA PHE A 122 9.35 1.80 12.43
C PHE A 122 8.58 3.04 11.97
N GLY A 123 9.27 3.92 11.25
CA GLY A 123 8.61 5.04 10.57
C GLY A 123 7.63 4.56 9.49
N ILE A 124 6.61 5.37 9.21
CA ILE A 124 5.65 5.09 8.13
C ILE A 124 6.15 5.80 6.86
N ALA A 125 6.54 5.01 5.85
CA ALA A 125 6.83 5.53 4.52
C ALA A 125 5.52 5.56 3.69
N THR A 126 4.96 6.75 3.51
CA THR A 126 3.71 6.99 2.76
C THR A 126 3.87 8.20 1.80
N GLY A 127 2.78 8.62 1.14
CA GLY A 127 2.74 9.78 0.27
C GLY A 127 1.30 10.26 0.05
N ASN A 128 1.00 10.79 -1.14
CA ASN A 128 -0.31 11.33 -1.51
C ASN A 128 -1.38 10.22 -1.71
N TRP A 129 -1.69 9.49 -0.63
CA TRP A 129 -2.60 8.35 -0.62
C TRP A 129 -4.03 8.75 -1.01
N GLY A 130 -4.54 8.13 -2.08
CA GLY A 130 -5.88 8.42 -2.60
C GLY A 130 -5.99 9.72 -3.44
N CYS A 131 -4.91 10.45 -3.69
CA CYS A 131 -4.97 11.76 -4.34
C CYS A 131 -4.80 11.71 -5.87
N GLY A 132 -4.45 10.56 -6.43
CA GLY A 132 -4.33 10.36 -7.88
C GLY A 132 -5.66 9.97 -8.50
N ALA A 133 -5.78 8.71 -8.93
CA ALA A 133 -7.01 8.17 -9.51
C ALA A 133 -8.26 8.28 -8.61
N PHE A 134 -8.08 8.54 -7.32
CA PHE A 134 -9.15 8.59 -6.32
C PHE A 134 -9.61 10.01 -5.95
N ASN A 135 -9.01 11.04 -6.57
CA ASN A 135 -9.41 12.45 -6.46
C ASN A 135 -9.38 13.05 -5.03
N GLY A 136 -8.59 12.48 -4.13
CA GLY A 136 -8.32 13.09 -2.82
C GLY A 136 -7.49 14.37 -2.92
N ASP A 137 -7.75 15.30 -2.01
CA ASP A 137 -6.95 16.49 -1.76
C ASP A 137 -5.66 16.10 -1.00
N LYS A 138 -4.52 16.61 -1.47
CA LYS A 138 -3.19 16.22 -0.94
C LYS A 138 -2.87 16.87 0.39
N GLN A 139 -3.52 17.97 0.74
CA GLN A 139 -3.28 18.71 1.97
C GLN A 139 -4.16 18.17 3.10
N LEU A 140 -5.34 17.65 2.77
CA LEU A 140 -6.22 16.96 3.71
C LEU A 140 -5.73 15.55 4.06
N LYS A 141 -5.12 14.85 3.11
CA LYS A 141 -4.57 13.49 3.27
C LYS A 141 -3.21 13.50 3.94
#